data_AF-A0A6J4T6P6-F1
#
_entry.id   AF-A0A6J4T6P6-F1
#
_cell.length_a   1.000
_cell.length_b   1.000
_cell.length_c   1.000
_cell.angle_alpha   90.00
_cell.angle_beta   90.00
_cell.angle_gamma   90.00
#
_symmetry.space_group_name_H-M   'P 1'
#
loop_
_entity.id
_entity.type
_entity.pdbx_description
1 polymer ?
#
loop_
_entity_poly.entity_id
_entity_poly.type
_entity_poly.pdbx_seq_one_letter_code
_entity_poly.pdbx_strand_id
1 'polypeptide(L)'
;LFAVSNSPDYDMPEDMFWVRQNRHYGFPWVMGGIENPQQYNDWKADPDIDPFIPKTSHSLEVKYFHTDPSFPKIPDSVKFSPGVQNLGPDANEYRGHSGKILDGDVTGVAVSTFTAHSSPLGLFFDTKKMLGKDLKGDGFVIRYSLGGTSSMMTPFTTEGADLLHLEMTYDEASDNYFVKTTRIVEGFKEPTDAVMIGNDVYIITYGGKGGNIWKITLPTDKKQNEAALVKNSLRKTAK
;
A
#
# COMPACT_ATOMS: atom_id res chain seq x y z
N LEU A 1 12.07 -6.15 8.22
CA LEU A 1 11.16 -6.71 7.19
C LEU A 1 10.07 -5.69 6.97
N PHE A 2 9.56 -5.51 5.75
CA PHE A 2 8.38 -4.68 5.50
C PHE A 2 7.25 -5.54 4.95
N ALA A 3 6.02 -5.19 5.28
CA ALA A 3 4.82 -5.86 4.77
C ALA A 3 3.73 -4.83 4.56
N VAL A 4 2.91 -5.04 3.54
CA VAL A 4 1.70 -4.26 3.28
C VAL A 4 0.45 -5.04 3.70
N SER A 5 -0.60 -4.33 4.08
CA SER A 5 -1.87 -4.89 4.50
C SER A 5 -3.01 -4.19 3.76
N ASN A 6 -3.94 -4.99 3.26
CA ASN A 6 -5.23 -4.50 2.79
C ASN A 6 -6.14 -4.24 4.00
N SER A 7 -6.81 -3.10 3.99
CA SER A 7 -7.77 -2.63 4.97
C SER A 7 -9.18 -3.18 4.67
N PRO A 8 -10.12 -3.07 5.62
CA PRO A 8 -11.49 -3.54 5.41
C PRO A 8 -12.26 -2.62 4.43
N ASP A 9 -13.50 -2.97 4.12
CA ASP A 9 -14.42 -2.12 3.33
C ASP A 9 -14.74 -0.77 4.00
N TYR A 10 -14.45 -0.59 5.28
CA TYR A 10 -14.52 0.72 5.94
C TYR A 10 -13.40 1.60 5.40
N ASP A 11 -13.62 2.91 5.22
CA ASP A 11 -12.69 3.88 4.61
C ASP A 11 -11.41 4.16 5.45
N MET A 12 -10.72 3.12 5.90
CA MET A 12 -9.44 3.18 6.57
C MET A 12 -8.32 3.20 5.53
N PRO A 13 -7.26 4.01 5.73
CA PRO A 13 -6.04 3.88 4.96
C PRO A 13 -5.51 2.45 4.95
N GLU A 14 -4.82 2.09 3.89
CA GLU A 14 -4.05 0.85 3.81
C GLU A 14 -2.72 1.02 4.56
N ASP A 15 -2.14 -0.08 5.03
CA ASP A 15 -0.94 -0.04 5.85
C ASP A 15 0.28 -0.65 5.16
N MET A 16 1.45 -0.08 5.46
CA MET A 16 2.75 -0.74 5.40
C MET A 16 3.39 -0.69 6.78
N PHE A 17 3.97 -1.80 7.22
CA PHE A 17 4.60 -1.90 8.54
C PHE A 17 6.07 -2.24 8.45
N TRP A 18 6.88 -1.64 9.33
CA TRP A 18 8.20 -2.18 9.66
C TRP A 18 8.03 -3.37 10.62
N VAL A 19 8.00 -4.57 10.03
CA VAL A 19 7.80 -5.83 10.72
C VAL A 19 9.01 -6.21 11.56
N ARG A 20 8.76 -6.37 12.86
CA ARG A 20 9.74 -6.65 13.91
C ARG A 20 9.19 -7.69 14.88
N GLN A 21 10.08 -8.51 15.42
CA GLN A 21 9.72 -9.52 16.41
C GLN A 21 9.08 -8.86 17.64
N ASN A 22 8.06 -9.51 18.22
CA ASN A 22 7.35 -9.09 19.42
C ASN A 22 6.63 -7.73 19.30
N ARG A 23 6.24 -7.32 18.08
CA ARG A 23 5.39 -6.15 17.84
C ARG A 23 3.98 -6.57 17.43
N HIS A 24 2.99 -5.74 17.79
CA HIS A 24 1.60 -5.88 17.38
C HIS A 24 1.21 -4.71 16.47
N TYR A 25 0.45 -4.96 15.39
CA TYR A 25 0.20 -3.98 14.33
C TYR A 25 -1.26 -3.48 14.26
N GLY A 26 -2.03 -3.75 15.31
CA GLY A 26 -3.33 -3.13 15.54
C GLY A 26 -4.52 -4.06 15.34
N PHE A 27 -4.50 -4.94 14.32
CA PHE A 27 -5.64 -5.82 14.03
C PHE A 27 -6.03 -6.71 15.22
N PRO A 28 -7.34 -6.82 15.59
CA PRO A 28 -8.50 -6.25 14.90
C PRO A 28 -8.95 -4.87 15.41
N TRP A 29 -8.22 -4.26 16.36
CA TRP A 29 -8.60 -3.04 17.08
C TRP A 29 -8.34 -1.75 16.32
N VAL A 30 -7.22 -1.70 15.59
CA VAL A 30 -6.78 -0.53 14.82
C VAL A 30 -6.27 -0.99 13.46
N MET A 31 -6.75 -0.37 12.39
CA MET A 31 -6.35 -0.62 11.00
C MET A 31 -6.26 0.73 10.28
N GLY A 32 -5.23 0.95 9.47
CA GLY A 32 -5.03 2.24 8.80
C GLY A 32 -4.83 3.42 9.74
N GLY A 33 -4.42 3.17 10.99
CA GLY A 33 -4.34 4.17 12.06
C GLY A 33 -5.69 4.60 12.63
N ILE A 34 -6.80 3.94 12.25
CA ILE A 34 -8.16 4.23 12.73
C ILE A 34 -8.65 3.06 13.59
N GLU A 35 -9.31 3.37 14.70
CA GLU A 35 -9.93 2.36 15.55
C GLU A 35 -11.10 1.67 14.82
N ASN A 36 -11.23 0.36 14.99
CA ASN A 36 -12.37 -0.40 14.47
C ASN A 36 -13.64 0.02 15.22
N PRO A 37 -14.61 0.69 14.58
CA PRO A 37 -15.75 1.25 15.29
C PRO A 37 -16.69 0.18 15.85
N GLN A 38 -16.62 -1.06 15.35
CA GLN A 38 -17.43 -2.18 15.82
C GLN A 38 -17.18 -2.53 17.29
N GLN A 39 -16.06 -2.09 17.88
CA GLN A 39 -15.75 -2.29 19.29
C GLN A 39 -16.54 -1.38 20.25
N TYR A 40 -17.29 -0.40 19.71
CA TYR A 40 -18.00 0.61 20.50
C TYR A 40 -19.52 0.38 20.47
N ASN A 41 -20.10 0.23 21.66
CA ASN A 41 -21.54 -0.09 21.82
C ASN A 41 -22.49 1.00 21.30
N ASP A 42 -22.03 2.25 21.21
CA ASP A 42 -22.77 3.40 20.74
C ASP A 42 -22.51 3.73 19.26
N TRP A 43 -21.61 3.00 18.60
CA TRP A 43 -21.40 3.14 17.17
C TRP A 43 -22.65 2.71 16.41
N LYS A 44 -22.96 3.45 15.34
CA LYS A 44 -24.09 3.18 14.46
C LYS A 44 -23.55 2.82 13.09
N ALA A 45 -23.75 1.57 12.69
CA ALA A 45 -23.44 1.07 11.35
C ALA A 45 -24.41 1.62 10.30
N ASP A 46 -24.41 2.94 10.12
CA ASP A 46 -25.30 3.67 9.21
C ASP A 46 -24.47 4.66 8.37
N PRO A 47 -24.39 4.50 7.04
CA PRO A 47 -23.60 5.39 6.17
C PRO A 47 -24.13 6.82 6.06
N ASP A 48 -25.34 7.11 6.56
CA ASP A 48 -25.84 8.48 6.68
C ASP A 48 -25.37 9.17 7.98
N ILE A 49 -24.84 8.41 8.94
CA ILE A 49 -24.32 8.89 10.23
C ILE A 49 -22.79 8.80 10.28
N ASP A 50 -22.23 7.68 9.85
CA ASP A 50 -20.80 7.43 9.78
C ASP A 50 -20.32 7.52 8.32
N PRO A 51 -19.62 8.60 7.95
CA PRO A 51 -19.23 8.82 6.58
C PRO A 51 -18.09 7.90 6.09
N PHE A 52 -17.48 7.13 6.98
CA PHE A 52 -16.45 6.16 6.60
C PHE A 52 -17.04 4.82 6.15
N ILE A 53 -18.36 4.62 6.25
CA ILE A 53 -19.04 3.45 5.69
C ILE A 53 -19.38 3.73 4.22
N PRO A 54 -18.73 3.08 3.24
CA PRO A 54 -19.02 3.34 1.85
C PRO A 54 -20.36 2.70 1.49
N LYS A 55 -21.25 3.49 0.89
CA LYS A 55 -22.59 3.02 0.46
C LYS A 55 -22.54 1.92 -0.60
N THR A 56 -21.41 1.80 -1.30
CA THR A 56 -21.15 0.80 -2.34
C THR A 56 -20.46 -0.45 -1.80
N SER A 57 -20.15 -0.51 -0.50
CA SER A 57 -19.40 -1.62 0.07
C SER A 57 -20.20 -2.91 0.17
N HIS A 58 -19.50 -4.02 -0.08
CA HIS A 58 -20.04 -5.34 0.13
C HIS A 58 -20.40 -5.57 1.61
N SER A 59 -19.53 -5.13 2.52
CA SER A 59 -19.74 -5.27 3.97
C SER A 59 -21.00 -4.55 4.47
N LEU A 60 -21.42 -3.44 3.84
CA LEU A 60 -22.71 -2.84 4.10
C LEU A 60 -23.86 -3.69 3.53
N GLU A 61 -23.74 -4.13 2.28
CA GLU A 61 -24.75 -4.95 1.59
C GLU A 61 -25.08 -6.24 2.36
N VAL A 62 -24.05 -6.94 2.85
CA VAL A 62 -24.21 -8.21 3.60
C VAL A 62 -24.27 -8.03 5.11
N LYS A 63 -24.34 -6.78 5.59
CA LYS A 63 -24.50 -6.42 7.02
C LYS A 63 -23.37 -6.92 7.93
N TYR A 64 -22.13 -6.92 7.43
CA TYR A 64 -20.95 -7.15 8.25
C TYR A 64 -20.61 -5.96 9.15
N PHE A 65 -21.02 -4.75 8.79
CA PHE A 65 -20.95 -3.62 9.72
C PHE A 65 -22.00 -3.76 10.81
N HIS A 66 -21.57 -4.04 12.03
CA HIS A 66 -22.42 -4.09 13.20
C HIS A 66 -21.62 -3.78 14.47
N THR A 67 -22.30 -3.26 15.47
CA THR A 67 -21.74 -3.20 16.82
C THR A 67 -21.56 -4.61 17.36
N ASP A 68 -20.39 -4.92 17.92
CA ASP A 68 -20.12 -6.18 18.60
C ASP A 68 -19.89 -5.94 20.10
N PRO A 69 -20.91 -6.14 20.96
CA PRO A 69 -20.76 -5.98 22.40
C PRO A 69 -19.78 -6.98 23.05
N SER A 70 -19.41 -8.04 22.32
CA SER A 70 -18.44 -9.04 22.73
C SER A 70 -17.06 -8.83 22.11
N PHE A 71 -16.84 -7.71 21.42
CA PHE A 71 -15.57 -7.41 20.78
C PHE A 71 -14.42 -7.54 21.79
N PRO A 72 -13.33 -8.24 21.45
CA PRO A 72 -12.26 -8.50 22.38
C PRO A 72 -11.67 -7.18 22.88
N LYS A 73 -11.47 -7.05 24.19
CA LYS A 73 -10.76 -5.89 24.75
C LYS A 73 -9.29 -5.95 24.38
N ILE A 74 -8.68 -4.78 24.16
CA ILE A 74 -7.23 -4.66 24.01
C ILE A 74 -6.59 -5.12 25.34
N PRO A 75 -5.70 -6.12 25.34
CA PRO A 75 -4.99 -6.50 26.55
C PRO A 75 -4.04 -5.38 27.00
N ASP A 76 -3.98 -5.09 28.30
CA ASP A 76 -3.17 -3.99 28.88
C ASP A 76 -1.68 -4.05 28.50
N SER A 77 -1.16 -5.24 28.21
CA SER A 77 0.24 -5.46 27.82
C SER A 77 0.54 -5.13 26.35
N VAL A 78 -0.48 -4.95 25.51
CA VAL A 78 -0.31 -4.77 24.07
C VAL A 78 -0.03 -3.29 23.76
N LYS A 79 1.05 -3.06 23.01
CA LYS A 79 1.37 -1.76 22.41
C LYS A 79 1.39 -1.91 20.90
N PHE A 80 0.63 -1.07 20.21
CA PHE A 80 0.60 -1.09 18.76
C PHE A 80 1.80 -0.37 18.16
N SER A 81 2.32 -0.94 17.09
CA SER A 81 3.31 -0.29 16.24
C SER A 81 2.57 0.39 15.08
N PRO A 82 2.81 1.68 14.84
CA PRO A 82 2.12 2.41 13.79
C PRO A 82 2.55 1.96 12.40
N GLY A 83 1.70 2.21 11.40
CA GLY A 83 2.06 2.13 9.99
C GLY A 83 3.14 3.14 9.62
N VAL A 84 3.78 2.92 8.48
CA VAL A 84 4.79 3.81 7.90
C VAL A 84 4.10 5.00 7.25
N GLN A 85 4.10 6.14 7.94
CA GLN A 85 3.30 7.30 7.59
C GLN A 85 3.70 7.87 6.22
N ASN A 86 2.71 8.07 5.36
CA ASN A 86 2.91 8.58 4.00
C ASN A 86 2.79 10.10 3.94
N LEU A 87 3.82 10.72 3.37
CA LEU A 87 3.98 12.16 3.21
C LEU A 87 3.67 12.63 1.78
N GLY A 88 3.14 11.76 0.92
CA GLY A 88 2.79 12.05 -0.47
C GLY A 88 3.96 11.92 -1.46
N PRO A 89 3.81 12.43 -2.71
CA PRO A 89 2.62 13.13 -3.19
C PRO A 89 1.43 12.22 -3.55
N ASP A 90 1.68 10.97 -3.87
CA ASP A 90 0.63 10.08 -4.38
C ASP A 90 0.10 9.17 -3.27
N ALA A 91 -1.05 8.55 -3.49
CA ALA A 91 -1.62 7.51 -2.60
C ALA A 91 -1.73 7.94 -1.12
N ASN A 92 -2.05 9.21 -0.87
CA ASN A 92 -2.25 9.77 0.47
C ASN A 92 -3.63 10.46 0.64
N GLU A 93 -4.61 10.14 -0.21
CA GLU A 93 -5.98 10.60 -0.04
C GLU A 93 -6.70 9.85 1.10
N TYR A 94 -7.57 10.55 1.84
CA TYR A 94 -8.28 9.98 3.00
C TYR A 94 -9.68 10.54 3.19
N ARG A 95 -10.51 9.82 3.96
CA ARG A 95 -11.84 10.25 4.39
C ARG A 95 -11.69 11.16 5.60
N GLY A 96 -12.08 12.42 5.47
CA GLY A 96 -12.16 13.31 6.63
C GLY A 96 -13.43 13.08 7.44
N HIS A 97 -13.45 13.54 8.70
CA HIS A 97 -14.65 13.49 9.57
C HIS A 97 -15.88 14.24 9.00
N SER A 98 -15.66 15.17 8.07
CA SER A 98 -16.75 15.81 7.31
C SER A 98 -17.39 14.91 6.25
N GLY A 99 -16.85 13.71 6.06
CA GLY A 99 -17.20 12.77 5.00
C GLY A 99 -16.65 13.11 3.62
N LYS A 100 -15.83 14.18 3.49
CA LYS A 100 -15.16 14.52 2.23
C LYS A 100 -13.89 13.71 2.02
N ILE A 101 -13.59 13.42 0.75
CA ILE A 101 -12.26 12.90 0.37
C ILE A 101 -11.32 14.10 0.45
N LEU A 102 -10.23 13.96 1.18
CA LEU A 102 -9.20 14.96 1.35
C LEU A 102 -7.88 14.39 0.83
N ASP A 103 -6.96 15.29 0.53
CA ASP A 103 -5.63 14.99 0.03
C ASP A 103 -4.59 15.39 1.09
N GLY A 104 -3.69 14.47 1.43
CA GLY A 104 -2.62 14.68 2.41
C GLY A 104 -1.68 15.83 2.02
N ASP A 105 -1.42 16.03 0.73
CA ASP A 105 -0.55 17.09 0.22
C ASP A 105 -1.17 18.48 0.43
N VAL A 106 -2.50 18.56 0.28
CA VAL A 106 -3.26 19.79 0.45
C VAL A 106 -3.46 20.11 1.93
N THR A 107 -3.67 19.10 2.75
CA THR A 107 -4.03 19.27 4.16
C THR A 107 -2.84 19.23 5.12
N GLY A 108 -1.68 18.73 4.67
CA GLY A 108 -0.51 18.49 5.51
C GLY A 108 -0.67 17.30 6.47
N VAL A 109 -1.70 16.47 6.28
CA VAL A 109 -1.99 15.30 7.10
C VAL A 109 -1.35 14.08 6.47
N ALA A 110 -0.54 13.35 7.23
CA ALA A 110 -0.07 12.05 6.82
C ALA A 110 -1.17 11.00 7.04
N VAL A 111 -1.22 10.00 6.16
CA VAL A 111 -2.06 8.81 6.31
C VAL A 111 -1.20 7.62 6.70
N SER A 112 -1.80 6.54 7.21
CA SER A 112 -1.02 5.44 7.76
C SER A 112 -0.04 4.84 6.77
N THR A 113 -0.44 4.51 5.53
CA THR A 113 0.50 4.42 4.40
C THR A 113 -0.16 4.69 3.03
N PHE A 114 -1.21 3.97 2.62
CA PHE A 114 -1.81 4.20 1.30
C PHE A 114 -3.28 4.60 1.40
N THR A 115 -3.75 5.32 0.40
CA THR A 115 -5.17 5.66 0.21
C THR A 115 -6.06 4.43 0.37
N ALA A 116 -7.17 4.59 1.09
CA ALA A 116 -8.15 3.52 1.32
C ALA A 116 -8.57 2.84 0.00
N HIS A 117 -8.75 1.52 0.05
CA HIS A 117 -9.13 0.68 -1.09
C HIS A 117 -8.12 0.64 -2.22
N SER A 118 -6.84 0.97 -1.97
CA SER A 118 -5.77 0.83 -2.96
C SER A 118 -5.34 -0.62 -3.15
N SER A 119 -5.56 -1.48 -2.16
CA SER A 119 -5.14 -2.89 -2.17
C SER A 119 -3.66 -3.05 -2.55
N PRO A 120 -2.72 -2.60 -1.69
CA PRO A 120 -1.30 -2.73 -1.94
C PRO A 120 -0.90 -4.22 -1.92
N LEU A 121 -0.22 -4.67 -2.97
CA LEU A 121 0.23 -6.06 -3.11
C LEU A 121 1.75 -6.14 -3.28
N GLY A 122 2.25 -6.68 -4.39
CA GLY A 122 3.67 -6.97 -4.61
C GLY A 122 4.61 -5.85 -4.15
N LEU A 123 5.25 -6.06 -2.99
CA LEU A 123 6.22 -5.17 -2.35
C LEU A 123 7.62 -5.73 -2.58
N PHE A 124 8.52 -4.93 -3.15
CA PHE A 124 9.90 -5.31 -3.39
C PHE A 124 10.85 -4.13 -3.23
N PHE A 125 12.14 -4.42 -3.11
CA PHE A 125 13.18 -3.41 -2.88
C PHE A 125 14.38 -3.66 -3.79
N ASP A 126 15.07 -2.60 -4.21
CA ASP A 126 16.38 -2.67 -4.87
C ASP A 126 17.50 -3.03 -3.88
N THR A 127 17.43 -4.25 -3.34
CA THR A 127 18.38 -4.74 -2.31
C THR A 127 19.84 -4.80 -2.78
N LYS A 128 20.06 -4.81 -4.10
CA LYS A 128 21.41 -4.84 -4.71
C LYS A 128 21.91 -3.46 -5.11
N LYS A 129 21.13 -2.40 -4.89
CA LYS A 129 21.49 -1.00 -5.22
C LYS A 129 21.90 -0.84 -6.69
N MET A 130 21.17 -1.50 -7.59
CA MET A 130 21.46 -1.53 -9.02
C MET A 130 20.76 -0.41 -9.80
N LEU A 131 19.67 0.12 -9.26
CA LEU A 131 18.95 1.22 -9.90
C LEU A 131 19.75 2.51 -9.80
N GLY A 132 19.51 3.39 -10.77
CA GLY A 132 20.15 4.69 -10.85
C GLY A 132 19.40 5.76 -10.06
N LYS A 133 20.08 6.89 -9.86
CA LYS A 133 19.49 8.13 -9.33
C LYS A 133 18.74 7.94 -8.00
N ASP A 134 17.50 8.41 -7.96
CA ASP A 134 16.51 8.49 -6.90
C ASP A 134 15.75 7.19 -6.65
N LEU A 135 16.12 6.09 -7.32
CA LEU A 135 15.49 4.76 -7.11
C LEU A 135 16.43 3.76 -6.40
N LYS A 136 17.66 4.17 -6.11
CA LYS A 136 18.72 3.26 -5.69
C LYS A 136 18.53 2.82 -4.25
N GLY A 137 18.29 1.52 -4.05
CA GLY A 137 18.07 0.96 -2.72
C GLY A 137 16.64 1.14 -2.19
N ASP A 138 15.75 1.70 -2.99
CA ASP A 138 14.40 2.06 -2.58
C ASP A 138 13.40 0.91 -2.75
N GLY A 139 12.20 1.14 -2.21
CA GLY A 139 11.09 0.21 -2.28
C GLY A 139 10.14 0.51 -3.43
N PHE A 140 9.32 -0.47 -3.77
CA PHE A 140 8.27 -0.37 -4.75
C PHE A 140 7.08 -1.22 -4.33
N VAL A 141 5.88 -0.74 -4.60
CA VAL A 141 4.64 -1.48 -4.31
C VAL A 141 3.66 -1.35 -5.46
N ILE A 142 2.95 -2.44 -5.72
CA ILE A 142 1.84 -2.47 -6.67
C ILE A 142 0.55 -2.06 -5.98
N ARG A 143 -0.27 -1.20 -6.61
CA ARG A 143 -1.70 -1.08 -6.27
C ARG A 143 -2.54 -1.95 -7.19
N TYR A 144 -3.31 -2.86 -6.60
CA TYR A 144 -4.20 -3.75 -7.35
C TYR A 144 -5.42 -3.01 -7.92
N SER A 145 -6.01 -2.14 -7.10
CA SER A 145 -7.29 -1.50 -7.39
C SER A 145 -7.22 -0.64 -8.64
N LEU A 146 -8.28 -0.66 -9.46
CA LEU A 146 -8.32 -0.03 -10.78
C LEU A 146 -8.60 1.49 -10.77
N GLY A 147 -8.42 2.15 -9.61
CA GLY A 147 -8.76 3.56 -9.43
C GLY A 147 -10.17 3.87 -9.88
N GLY A 148 -10.32 4.92 -10.68
CA GLY A 148 -11.59 5.42 -11.21
C GLY A 148 -12.42 4.41 -12.03
N THR A 149 -11.84 3.25 -12.38
CA THR A 149 -12.52 2.17 -13.12
C THR A 149 -12.85 0.95 -12.25
N SER A 150 -12.59 1.01 -10.95
CA SER A 150 -12.95 -0.06 -10.00
C SER A 150 -14.47 -0.21 -9.89
N SER A 151 -14.93 -1.46 -9.94
CA SER A 151 -16.34 -1.80 -9.71
C SER A 151 -16.62 -2.32 -8.30
N MET A 152 -15.59 -2.52 -7.46
CA MET A 152 -15.73 -3.14 -6.15
C MET A 152 -16.10 -2.14 -5.06
N MET A 153 -15.48 -0.97 -5.09
CA MET A 153 -15.62 0.10 -4.09
C MET A 153 -15.48 1.45 -4.78
N THR A 154 -16.14 2.49 -4.27
CA THR A 154 -15.95 3.85 -4.77
C THR A 154 -14.51 4.30 -4.48
N PRO A 155 -13.67 4.51 -5.50
CA PRO A 155 -12.27 4.85 -5.30
C PRO A 155 -12.14 6.31 -4.85
N PHE A 156 -11.08 6.61 -4.10
CA PHE A 156 -10.80 7.98 -3.64
C PHE A 156 -10.12 8.83 -4.69
N THR A 157 -9.51 8.17 -5.68
CA THR A 157 -8.72 8.78 -6.74
C THR A 157 -9.01 8.06 -8.05
N THR A 158 -8.75 8.73 -9.17
CA THR A 158 -8.82 8.08 -10.48
C THR A 158 -7.67 7.11 -10.71
N GLU A 159 -6.60 7.21 -9.91
CA GLU A 159 -5.39 6.42 -10.05
C GLU A 159 -5.48 5.03 -9.42
N GLY A 160 -4.68 4.11 -9.95
CA GLY A 160 -4.64 2.71 -9.53
C GLY A 160 -4.04 1.83 -10.63
N ALA A 161 -3.99 0.53 -10.38
CA ALA A 161 -3.41 -0.46 -11.26
C ALA A 161 -2.02 -0.02 -11.77
N ASP A 162 -1.16 0.30 -10.80
CA ASP A 162 0.10 1.01 -11.01
C ASP A 162 1.22 0.49 -10.10
N LEU A 163 2.42 1.03 -10.34
CA LEU A 163 3.61 0.83 -9.53
C LEU A 163 3.96 2.14 -8.84
N LEU A 164 4.01 2.13 -7.52
CA LEU A 164 4.51 3.22 -6.71
C LEU A 164 5.97 2.97 -6.34
N HIS A 165 6.79 4.01 -6.42
CA HIS A 165 8.11 4.11 -5.78
C HIS A 165 7.93 4.57 -4.34
N LEU A 166 8.72 3.98 -3.43
CA LEU A 166 8.71 4.23 -2.00
C LEU A 166 10.07 4.80 -1.56
N GLU A 167 10.13 6.11 -1.35
CA GLU A 167 11.28 6.78 -0.75
C GLU A 167 11.12 6.76 0.77
N MET A 168 11.91 5.93 1.44
CA MET A 168 11.77 5.62 2.86
C MET A 168 12.80 6.40 3.70
N THR A 169 12.33 7.16 4.69
CA THR A 169 13.21 7.86 5.63
C THR A 169 13.00 7.33 7.04
N TYR A 170 14.09 6.87 7.68
CA TYR A 170 14.04 6.47 9.08
C TYR A 170 13.98 7.70 9.98
N ASP A 171 13.09 7.67 10.97
CA ASP A 171 12.96 8.68 12.00
C ASP A 171 13.31 8.09 13.37
N GLU A 172 14.39 8.60 13.96
CA GLU A 172 14.88 8.16 15.27
C GLU A 172 13.90 8.51 16.40
N ALA A 173 13.14 9.60 16.27
CA ALA A 173 12.23 10.05 17.32
C ALA A 173 11.04 9.09 17.50
N SER A 174 10.48 8.59 16.40
CA SER A 174 9.38 7.63 16.41
C SER A 174 9.81 6.16 16.38
N ASP A 175 11.12 5.86 16.20
CA ASP A 175 11.63 4.50 15.98
C ASP A 175 10.81 3.78 14.88
N ASN A 176 10.61 4.51 13.77
CA ASN A 176 9.85 4.05 12.62
C ASN A 176 10.32 4.75 11.34
N TYR A 177 9.66 4.44 10.23
CA TYR A 177 9.88 5.10 8.95
C TYR A 177 8.73 6.03 8.59
N PHE A 178 9.07 7.06 7.83
CA PHE A 178 8.17 7.78 6.93
C PHE A 178 8.39 7.29 5.50
N VAL A 179 7.38 7.45 4.66
CA VAL A 179 7.48 7.18 3.22
C VAL A 179 6.99 8.39 2.43
N LYS A 180 7.64 8.65 1.30
CA LYS A 180 7.04 9.38 0.19
C LYS A 180 6.75 8.40 -0.93
N THR A 181 5.55 8.49 -1.49
CA THR A 181 5.10 7.59 -2.55
C THR A 181 4.89 8.35 -3.84
N THR A 182 5.52 7.89 -4.92
CA THR A 182 5.39 8.47 -6.25
C THR A 182 4.98 7.40 -7.24
N ARG A 183 3.95 7.66 -8.04
CA ARG A 183 3.48 6.79 -9.12
C ARG A 183 4.44 6.86 -10.30
N ILE A 184 5.02 5.73 -10.68
CA ILE A 184 6.07 5.67 -11.71
C ILE A 184 5.68 4.87 -12.96
N VAL A 185 4.68 4.00 -12.86
CA VAL A 185 4.15 3.22 -14.00
C VAL A 185 2.66 3.04 -13.84
N GLU A 186 1.90 3.15 -14.92
CA GLU A 186 0.45 2.94 -14.94
C GLU A 186 -0.01 2.01 -16.07
N GLY A 187 -1.30 1.69 -16.07
CA GLY A 187 -1.95 0.96 -17.15
C GLY A 187 -1.94 -0.56 -16.98
N PHE A 188 -1.61 -1.06 -15.80
CA PHE A 188 -1.84 -2.46 -15.50
C PHE A 188 -3.35 -2.74 -15.45
N LYS A 189 -3.67 -4.04 -15.43
CA LYS A 189 -5.01 -4.52 -15.16
C LYS A 189 -4.91 -5.50 -14.02
N GLU A 190 -5.38 -5.14 -12.83
CA GLU A 190 -5.39 -6.03 -11.66
C GLU A 190 -3.99 -6.66 -11.38
N PRO A 191 -2.91 -5.85 -11.24
CA PRO A 191 -1.57 -6.37 -10.96
C PRO A 191 -1.52 -6.99 -9.56
N THR A 192 -0.91 -8.18 -9.43
CA THR A 192 -0.96 -8.96 -8.18
C THR A 192 0.38 -9.20 -7.50
N ASP A 193 1.45 -9.42 -8.27
CA ASP A 193 2.77 -9.70 -7.71
C ASP A 193 3.89 -9.26 -8.66
N ALA A 194 5.10 -9.09 -8.12
CA ALA A 194 6.27 -8.64 -8.85
C ALA A 194 7.55 -9.35 -8.42
N VAL A 195 8.47 -9.49 -9.37
CA VAL A 195 9.87 -9.84 -9.09
C VAL A 195 10.82 -8.93 -9.86
N MET A 196 11.86 -8.46 -9.18
CA MET A 196 12.93 -7.67 -9.77
C MET A 196 14.16 -8.54 -10.07
N ILE A 197 14.62 -8.54 -11.32
CA ILE A 197 15.82 -9.24 -11.80
C ILE A 197 16.71 -8.26 -12.54
N GLY A 198 17.85 -7.90 -11.96
CA GLY A 198 18.63 -6.78 -12.49
C GLY A 198 17.81 -5.49 -12.31
N ASN A 199 17.70 -4.70 -13.36
CA ASN A 199 16.82 -3.52 -13.40
C ASN A 199 15.49 -3.78 -14.09
N ASP A 200 15.19 -5.05 -14.41
CA ASP A 200 13.91 -5.44 -14.96
C ASP A 200 12.97 -5.88 -13.84
N VAL A 201 11.76 -5.32 -13.83
CA VAL A 201 10.65 -5.73 -12.96
C VAL A 201 9.65 -6.50 -13.82
N TYR A 202 9.32 -7.70 -13.37
CA TYR A 202 8.30 -8.55 -13.97
C TYR A 202 7.06 -8.53 -13.09
N ILE A 203 5.93 -8.10 -13.63
CA ILE A 203 4.65 -7.98 -12.90
C ILE A 203 3.64 -8.93 -13.50
N ILE A 204 3.01 -9.74 -12.65
CA ILE A 204 1.89 -10.59 -13.05
C ILE A 204 0.56 -9.87 -12.80
N THR A 205 -0.41 -10.11 -13.67
CA THR A 205 -1.79 -9.65 -13.46
C THR A 205 -2.72 -10.81 -13.13
N TYR A 206 -3.82 -10.50 -12.44
CA TYR A 206 -4.86 -11.47 -12.12
C TYR A 206 -5.35 -12.21 -13.38
N GLY A 207 -5.38 -13.54 -13.28
CA GLY A 207 -5.58 -14.43 -14.42
C GLY A 207 -7.03 -14.68 -14.82
N GLY A 208 -8.01 -14.15 -14.08
CA GLY A 208 -9.42 -14.58 -14.17
C GLY A 208 -10.03 -14.57 -15.58
N LYS A 209 -9.59 -13.66 -16.46
CA LYS A 209 -10.01 -13.60 -17.88
C LYS A 209 -8.82 -13.61 -18.86
N GLY A 210 -7.68 -14.16 -18.44
CA GLY A 210 -6.40 -14.10 -19.15
C GLY A 210 -5.43 -13.13 -18.48
N GLY A 211 -4.45 -13.67 -17.76
CA GLY A 211 -3.39 -12.91 -17.10
C GLY A 211 -2.26 -12.56 -18.06
N ASN A 212 -1.59 -11.44 -17.80
CA ASN A 212 -0.43 -10.98 -18.54
C ASN A 212 0.80 -10.95 -17.61
N ILE A 213 1.98 -11.01 -18.22
CA ILE A 213 3.23 -10.68 -17.55
C ILE A 213 3.78 -9.43 -18.22
N TRP A 214 3.92 -8.37 -17.44
CA TRP A 214 4.56 -7.14 -17.85
C TRP A 214 6.05 -7.22 -17.56
N LYS A 215 6.85 -6.60 -18.43
CA LYS A 215 8.26 -6.34 -18.18
C LYS A 215 8.49 -4.83 -18.22
N ILE A 216 9.04 -4.28 -17.14
CA ILE A 216 9.39 -2.88 -17.00
C ILE A 216 10.90 -2.80 -16.78
N THR A 217 11.59 -1.96 -17.53
CA THR A 217 13.02 -1.74 -17.33
C THR A 217 13.23 -0.40 -16.62
N LEU A 218 13.63 -0.45 -15.36
CA LEU A 218 13.93 0.71 -14.53
C LEU A 218 15.34 1.25 -14.86
N PRO A 219 15.59 2.56 -14.68
CA PRO A 219 16.87 3.16 -15.01
C PRO A 219 18.00 2.67 -14.10
N THR A 220 19.19 2.49 -14.67
CA THR A 220 20.44 2.17 -13.97
C THR A 220 21.44 3.32 -14.09
N ASP A 221 22.42 3.36 -13.19
CA ASP A 221 23.59 4.20 -13.42
C ASP A 221 24.38 3.68 -14.63
N LYS A 222 24.79 4.57 -15.54
CA LYS A 222 25.49 4.25 -16.79
C LYS A 222 26.68 3.27 -16.64
N LYS A 223 27.33 3.22 -15.47
CA LYS A 223 28.48 2.33 -15.19
C LYS A 223 28.10 0.85 -14.98
N GLN A 224 26.85 0.51 -14.66
CA GLN A 224 26.45 -0.87 -14.39
C GLN A 224 25.98 -1.64 -15.64
N ASN A 225 25.52 -0.93 -16.67
CA ASN A 225 25.12 -1.56 -17.95
C ASN A 225 26.30 -2.28 -18.63
N GLU A 226 27.50 -1.72 -18.56
CA GLU A 226 28.71 -2.34 -19.13
C GLU A 226 29.13 -3.59 -18.36
N ALA A 227 29.07 -3.57 -17.01
CA ALA A 227 29.46 -4.71 -16.18
C ALA A 227 28.50 -5.91 -16.31
N ALA A 228 27.20 -5.67 -16.46
CA ALA A 228 26.20 -6.71 -16.67
C ALA A 228 26.30 -7.35 -18.07
N LEU A 229 26.55 -6.54 -19.11
CA LEU A 229 26.80 -7.02 -20.47
C LEU A 229 28.08 -7.87 -20.55
N VAL A 230 29.15 -7.47 -19.87
CA VAL A 230 30.42 -8.22 -19.82
C VAL A 230 30.26 -9.55 -19.08
N LYS A 231 29.53 -9.61 -17.95
CA LYS A 231 29.28 -10.88 -17.25
C LYS A 231 28.43 -11.86 -18.06
N ASN A 232 27.47 -11.37 -18.84
CA ASN A 232 26.64 -12.20 -19.70
C ASN A 232 27.38 -12.67 -20.96
N SER A 233 28.32 -11.89 -21.51
CA SER A 233 29.16 -12.34 -22.62
C SER A 233 30.15 -13.43 -22.18
N LEU A 234 30.77 -13.28 -21.01
CA LEU A 234 31.69 -14.26 -20.42
C LEU A 234 31.02 -15.60 -20.08
N ARG A 235 29.72 -15.60 -19.75
CA ARG A 235 28.95 -16.84 -19.55
C ARG A 235 28.54 -17.53 -20.85
N LYS A 236 28.45 -16.80 -21.96
CA LYS A 236 28.12 -17.38 -23.28
C LYS A 236 29.33 -17.96 -23.99
N THR A 237 30.55 -17.52 -23.67
CA THR A 237 31.80 -18.06 -24.22
C THR A 237 32.41 -19.21 -23.41
N ALA A 238 31.82 -19.55 -22.26
CA ALA A 238 32.28 -20.65 -21.40
C ALA A 238 31.49 -21.97 -21.60
N LYS A 239 30.91 -22.19 -22.78
CA LYS A 239 30.31 -23.47 -23.19
C LYS A 239 31.06 -24.05 -24.38
#